data_AF-A0A9W3AF80-F1
#
_entry.id   AF-A0A9W3AF80-F1
#
_cell.length_a   1.000
_cell.length_b   1.000
_cell.length_c   1.000
_cell.angle_alpha   90.00
_cell.angle_beta   90.00
_cell.angle_gamma   90.00
#
_symmetry.space_group_name_H-M   'P 1'
#
loop_
_entity.id
_entity.type
_entity.pdbx_description
1 polymer ?
#
loop_
_entity_poly.entity_id
_entity_poly.type
_entity_poly.pdbx_seq_one_letter_code
_entity_poly.pdbx_strand_id
1 'polypeptide(L)'
;MGDVKSLVDSKIAGKKVMIFSKQSCPYCTKAKNTFSKYLGNALSESDYEVLEIDELSNCSAIQDYLQKLTGARSVPRVFINQKFVGGGDDVVAKDKSGELKTLLAA
;
A
#
# COMPACT_ATOMS: atom_id res chain seq x y z
N MET A 1 19.79 -8.98 3.09
CA MET A 1 19.17 -7.99 2.17
C MET A 1 18.30 -8.64 1.08
N GLY A 2 18.63 -9.85 0.59
CA GLY A 2 17.85 -10.54 -0.45
C GLY A 2 16.41 -10.88 -0.03
N ASP A 3 16.20 -11.19 1.25
CA ASP A 3 14.89 -11.64 1.75
C ASP A 3 13.87 -10.50 1.81
N VAL A 4 14.28 -9.30 2.22
CA VAL A 4 13.40 -8.13 2.33
C VAL A 4 12.95 -7.65 0.96
N LYS A 5 13.89 -7.57 0.01
CA LYS A 5 13.58 -7.17 -1.36
C LYS A 5 12.54 -8.11 -1.97
N SER A 6 12.82 -9.42 -1.89
CA SER A 6 11.93 -10.45 -2.45
C SER A 6 10.56 -10.42 -1.77
N LEU A 7 10.51 -10.29 -0.44
CA LEU A 7 9.25 -10.15 0.30
C LEU A 7 8.41 -8.97 -0.21
N VAL A 8 8.99 -7.78 -0.27
CA VAL A 8 8.27 -6.56 -0.68
C VAL A 8 7.83 -6.65 -2.14
N ASP A 9 8.71 -7.08 -3.04
CA ASP A 9 8.41 -7.20 -4.47
C ASP A 9 7.32 -8.26 -4.72
N SER A 10 7.39 -9.41 -4.04
CA SER A 10 6.36 -10.45 -4.13
C SER A 10 5.00 -9.97 -3.63
N LYS A 11 4.96 -9.16 -2.56
CA LYS A 11 3.72 -8.58 -2.04
C LYS A 11 3.13 -7.55 -3.00
N ILE A 12 3.96 -6.70 -3.60
CA ILE A 12 3.55 -5.72 -4.61
C ILE A 12 3.05 -6.41 -5.89
N ALA A 13 3.70 -7.49 -6.32
CA ALA A 13 3.34 -8.24 -7.53
C ALA A 13 2.14 -9.18 -7.32
N GLY A 14 1.95 -9.71 -6.12
CA GLY A 14 0.92 -10.70 -5.82
C GLY A 14 -0.47 -10.12 -5.59
N LYS A 15 -0.60 -8.79 -5.48
CA LYS A 15 -1.86 -8.10 -5.15
C LYS A 15 -2.08 -6.92 -6.07
N LYS A 16 -3.35 -6.68 -6.44
CA LYS A 16 -3.73 -5.47 -7.18
C LYS A 16 -3.46 -4.24 -6.33
N VAL A 17 -3.85 -4.28 -5.06
CA VAL A 17 -3.64 -3.20 -4.09
C VAL A 17 -2.82 -3.73 -2.93
N MET A 18 -1.63 -3.16 -2.73
CA MET A 18 -0.74 -3.48 -1.62
C MET A 18 -0.49 -2.24 -0.78
N ILE A 19 -0.79 -2.31 0.52
CA ILE A 19 -0.58 -1.23 1.48
C ILE A 19 0.45 -1.66 2.53
N PHE A 20 1.60 -1.01 2.56
CA PHE A 20 2.53 -1.13 3.68
C PHE A 20 2.10 -0.14 4.77
N SER A 21 1.79 -0.66 5.95
CA SER A 21 1.14 0.03 7.06
C SER A 21 1.89 -0.17 8.38
N LYS A 22 1.55 0.62 9.40
CA LYS A 22 1.86 0.34 10.81
C LYS A 22 0.59 0.46 11.64
N GLN A 23 0.43 -0.36 12.67
CA GLN A 23 -0.77 -0.35 13.53
C GLN A 23 -1.02 1.01 14.17
N SER A 24 0.05 1.68 14.61
CA SER A 24 0.01 2.97 15.31
C SER A 24 -0.07 4.20 14.38
N CYS A 25 -0.40 4.04 13.10
CA CYS A 25 -0.37 5.14 12.13
C CYS A 25 -1.77 5.61 11.68
N PRO A 26 -2.20 6.85 12.03
CA PRO A 26 -3.52 7.36 11.64
C PRO A 26 -3.66 7.56 10.12
N TYR A 27 -2.57 7.85 9.41
CA TYR A 27 -2.58 7.96 7.95
C TYR A 27 -2.79 6.61 7.25
N CYS A 28 -2.34 5.51 7.87
CA CYS A 28 -2.60 4.18 7.37
C CYS A 28 -4.10 3.85 7.46
N THR A 29 -4.75 4.22 8.58
CA THR A 29 -6.21 4.06 8.74
C THR A 29 -6.98 4.80 7.67
N LYS A 30 -6.57 6.04 7.31
CA LYS A 30 -7.20 6.78 6.20
C LYS A 30 -7.12 6.01 4.88
N ALA A 31 -5.93 5.49 4.53
CA ALA A 31 -5.74 4.71 3.31
C ALA A 31 -6.63 3.46 3.29
N LYS A 32 -6.60 2.66 4.38
CA LYS A 32 -7.42 1.45 4.52
C LYS A 32 -8.90 1.75 4.37
N ASN A 33 -9.41 2.75 5.10
CA ASN A 33 -10.82 3.16 5.04
C ASN A 33 -11.24 3.60 3.63
N THR A 34 -10.34 4.26 2.89
CA THR A 34 -10.61 4.60 1.48
C THR A 34 -10.78 3.35 0.63
N PHE A 35 -9.87 2.38 0.71
CA PHE A 35 -9.99 1.14 -0.07
C PHE A 35 -11.14 0.24 0.38
N SER A 36 -11.51 0.25 1.67
CA SER A 36 -12.68 -0.48 2.17
C SER A 36 -13.98 -0.10 1.47
N LYS A 37 -14.10 1.13 0.94
CA LYS A 37 -15.27 1.55 0.14
C LYS A 37 -15.37 0.82 -1.20
N TYR A 38 -14.25 0.29 -1.70
CA TYR A 38 -14.14 -0.37 -2.99
C TYR A 38 -14.15 -1.91 -2.88
N LEU A 39 -13.92 -2.44 -1.68
CA LEU A 39 -13.97 -3.87 -1.43
C LEU A 39 -15.37 -4.43 -1.72
N GLY A 40 -15.42 -5.50 -2.50
CA GLY A 40 -16.67 -6.15 -2.92
C GLY A 40 -17.38 -5.47 -4.09
N ASN A 41 -16.87 -4.35 -4.62
CA ASN A 41 -17.35 -3.74 -5.85
C ASN A 41 -16.29 -3.70 -6.96
N ALA A 42 -15.29 -2.84 -6.84
CA ALA A 42 -14.23 -2.59 -7.81
C ALA A 42 -12.90 -3.23 -7.38
N LEU A 43 -12.85 -3.80 -6.17
CA LEU A 43 -11.69 -4.46 -5.61
C LEU A 43 -12.12 -5.74 -4.90
N SER A 44 -11.57 -6.88 -5.31
CA SER A 44 -11.76 -8.16 -4.62
C SER A 44 -10.92 -8.23 -3.36
N GLU A 45 -11.41 -8.92 -2.33
CA GLU A 45 -10.64 -9.17 -1.10
C GLU A 45 -9.34 -9.96 -1.38
N SER A 46 -9.36 -10.84 -2.38
CA SER A 46 -8.17 -11.58 -2.83
C SER A 46 -7.08 -10.68 -3.41
N ASP A 47 -7.45 -9.51 -3.93
CA ASP A 47 -6.57 -8.61 -4.67
C ASP A 47 -6.11 -7.42 -3.82
N TYR A 48 -6.56 -7.36 -2.57
CA TYR A 48 -6.21 -6.33 -1.59
C TYR A 48 -5.43 -6.95 -0.44
N GLU A 49 -4.29 -6.35 -0.09
CA GLU A 49 -3.55 -6.75 1.10
C GLU A 49 -2.94 -5.55 1.82
N VAL A 50 -2.94 -5.64 3.16
CA VAL A 50 -2.27 -4.72 4.05
C VAL A 50 -1.20 -5.50 4.79
N LEU A 51 0.04 -5.00 4.77
CA LEU A 51 1.14 -5.56 5.56
C LEU A 51 1.50 -4.58 6.68
N GLU A 52 1.25 -4.97 7.93
CA GLU A 52 1.71 -4.25 9.11
C GLU A 52 3.20 -4.54 9.31
N ILE A 53 4.04 -3.62 8.87
CA ILE A 53 5.49 -3.85 8.84
C ILE A 53 6.11 -3.73 10.25
N ASP A 54 5.43 -3.07 11.19
CA ASP A 54 5.85 -2.95 12.60
C ASP A 54 5.72 -4.25 13.40
N GLU A 55 4.94 -5.23 12.92
CA GLU A 55 4.87 -6.57 13.49
C GLU A 55 6.03 -7.48 13.02
N LEU A 56 6.77 -7.05 12.00
CA LEU A 56 7.87 -7.82 11.43
C LEU A 56 9.22 -7.41 12.03
N SER A 57 10.06 -8.40 12.34
CA SER A 57 11.41 -8.17 12.87
C SER A 57 12.33 -7.37 11.93
N ASN A 58 12.02 -7.37 10.63
CA ASN A 58 12.74 -6.66 9.58
C ASN A 58 12.09 -5.31 9.19
N CYS A 59 11.21 -4.75 10.02
CA CYS A 59 10.52 -3.46 9.82
C CYS A 59 11.44 -2.36 9.25
N SER A 60 12.58 -2.10 9.90
CA SER A 60 13.50 -1.04 9.45
C SER A 60 14.04 -1.29 8.05
N ALA A 61 14.41 -2.53 7.74
CA ALA A 61 14.94 -2.89 6.43
C ALA A 61 13.86 -2.79 5.34
N ILE A 62 12.61 -3.14 5.67
CA ILE A 62 11.46 -2.92 4.77
C ILE A 62 11.29 -1.42 4.50
N GLN A 63 11.33 -0.57 5.53
CA GLN A 63 11.25 0.88 5.36
C GLN A 63 12.38 1.45 4.48
N ASP A 64 13.60 0.93 4.63
CA ASP A 64 14.75 1.33 3.81
C ASP A 64 14.57 0.91 2.34
N TYR A 65 13.98 -0.26 2.11
CA TYR A 65 13.68 -0.70 0.75
C TYR A 65 12.51 0.08 0.13
N LEU A 66 11.45 0.35 0.90
CA LEU A 66 10.35 1.22 0.48
C LEU A 66 10.83 2.64 0.14
N GLN A 67 11.83 3.16 0.86
CA GLN A 67 12.47 4.43 0.51
C GLN A 67 13.15 4.38 -0.85
N LYS A 68 13.85 3.29 -1.18
CA LYS A 68 14.46 3.12 -2.51
C LYS A 68 13.41 3.06 -3.62
N LEU A 69 12.25 2.45 -3.35
CA LEU A 69 11.16 2.33 -4.34
C LEU A 69 10.32 3.60 -4.50
N THR A 70 10.09 4.33 -3.40
CA THR A 70 9.04 5.37 -3.34
C THR A 70 9.56 6.75 -2.93
N GLY A 71 10.87 6.86 -2.66
CA GLY A 71 11.54 8.09 -2.23
C GLY A 71 11.48 8.37 -0.73
N ALA A 72 10.70 7.63 0.07
CA ALA A 72 10.64 7.87 1.53
C ALA A 72 10.28 6.63 2.37
N ARG A 73 10.69 6.66 3.65
CA ARG A 73 10.56 5.56 4.63
C ARG A 73 9.21 5.53 5.35
N SER A 74 8.42 6.61 5.25
CA SER A 74 7.18 6.76 6.02
C SER A 74 6.08 5.85 5.50
N VAL A 75 5.18 5.42 6.37
CA VAL A 75 3.95 4.70 6.03
C VAL A 75 2.75 5.67 6.09
N PRO A 76 1.65 5.38 5.37
CA PRO A 76 1.47 4.24 4.47
C PRO A 76 2.23 4.41 3.15
N ARG A 77 2.57 3.29 2.50
CA ARG A 77 3.00 3.24 1.09
C ARG A 77 2.04 2.36 0.32
N VAL A 78 1.37 2.95 -0.66
CA VAL A 78 0.30 2.29 -1.41
C VAL A 78 0.74 2.04 -2.85
N PHE A 79 0.55 0.80 -3.27
CA PHE A 79 0.79 0.36 -4.64
C PHE A 79 -0.52 -0.14 -5.24
N ILE A 80 -0.78 0.23 -6.49
CA ILE A 80 -1.89 -0.29 -7.29
C ILE A 80 -1.30 -0.80 -8.62
N ASN A 81 -1.62 -2.04 -9.01
CA ASN A 81 -1.09 -2.67 -10.22
C ASN A 81 0.45 -2.54 -10.30
N GLN A 82 1.13 -2.86 -9.19
CA GLN A 82 2.59 -2.78 -9.03
C GLN A 82 3.21 -1.37 -9.11
N LYS A 83 2.39 -0.32 -9.29
CA LYS A 83 2.86 1.06 -9.36
C LYS A 83 2.64 1.76 -8.04
N PHE A 84 3.63 2.55 -7.61
CA PHE A 84 3.49 3.38 -6.43
C PHE A 84 2.51 4.53 -6.70
N VAL A 85 1.49 4.67 -5.86
CA VAL A 85 0.39 5.65 -6.03
C VAL A 85 0.47 6.80 -5.02
N GLY A 86 1.11 6.56 -3.87
CA GLY A 86 1.36 7.57 -2.85
C GLY A 86 1.21 7.07 -1.42
N GLY A 87 1.11 8.01 -0.50
CA GLY A 87 0.77 7.79 0.90
C GLY A 87 -0.73 7.96 1.18
N GLY A 88 -1.07 8.17 2.46
CA GLY A 88 -2.47 8.15 2.91
C GLY A 88 -3.27 9.33 2.37
N ASP A 89 -2.70 10.53 2.41
CA ASP A 89 -3.38 11.72 1.91
C ASP A 89 -3.45 11.72 0.36
N ASP A 90 -2.45 11.17 -0.32
CA ASP A 90 -2.48 11.00 -1.79
C ASP A 90 -3.63 10.09 -2.23
N VAL A 91 -3.83 8.98 -1.52
CA VAL A 91 -4.94 8.04 -1.80
C VAL A 91 -6.29 8.71 -1.57
N VAL A 92 -6.43 9.47 -0.48
CA VAL A 92 -7.66 10.23 -0.20
C VAL A 92 -7.91 11.31 -1.27
N ALA A 93 -6.87 12.00 -1.72
CA ALA A 93 -6.99 12.99 -2.79
C ALA A 93 -7.43 12.33 -4.12
N LYS A 94 -6.84 11.19 -4.46
CA LYS A 94 -7.21 10.41 -5.66
C LYS A 94 -8.63 9.86 -5.58
N ASP A 95 -9.08 9.43 -4.40
CA ASP A 95 -10.48 9.05 -4.15
C ASP A 95 -11.43 10.20 -4.45
N LYS A 96 -11.16 11.38 -3.89
CA LYS A 96 -11.98 12.58 -4.10
C LYS A 96 -12.02 13.05 -5.56
N SER A 97 -10.90 12.91 -6.27
CA SER A 97 -10.82 13.29 -7.69
C SER A 97 -11.45 12.26 -8.64
N GLY A 98 -11.79 11.07 -8.16
CA GLY A 98 -12.24 9.94 -8.98
C GLY A 98 -11.12 9.14 -9.67
N GLU A 99 -9.87 9.63 -9.64
CA GLU A 99 -8.71 8.95 -10.20
C GLU A 99 -8.52 7.54 -9.62
N LEU A 100 -8.79 7.38 -8.31
CA LEU A 100 -8.64 6.08 -7.64
C LEU A 100 -9.53 5.00 -8.26
N LYS A 101 -10.76 5.35 -8.63
CA LYS A 101 -11.69 4.42 -9.29
C LYS A 101 -11.16 3.97 -10.65
N THR A 102 -10.57 4.89 -11.42
CA THR A 102 -9.93 4.57 -12.70
C THR A 102 -8.73 3.64 -12.52
N LEU A 103 -7.88 3.90 -11.52
CA LEU A 103 -6.74 3.04 -11.20
C LEU A 103 -7.17 1.62 -10.79
N LEU A 104 -8.29 1.48 -10.10
CA LEU A 104 -8.86 0.20 -9.70
C LEU A 104 -9.58 -0.54 -10.84
N ALA A 105 -10.03 0.17 -11.87
CA ALA A 105 -10.67 -0.43 -13.04
C ALA A 105 -9.68 -0.91 -14.12
N ALA A 106 -8.43 -0.43 -14.06
CA ALA A 106 -7.33 -0.86 -14.94
C ALA A 106 -6.79 -2.23 -14.56
#